data_AF-A0A6I3IAV5-F1
#
_entry.id   AF-A0A6I3IAV5-F1
#
_cell.length_a   1.000
_cell.length_b   1.000
_cell.length_c   1.000
_cell.angle_alpha   90.00
_cell.angle_beta   90.00
_cell.angle_gamma   90.00
#
_symmetry.space_group_name_H-M   'P 1'
#
loop_
_entity.id
_entity.type
_entity.pdbx_description
1 polymer ?
#
loop_
_entity_poly.entity_id
_entity_poly.type
_entity_poly.pdbx_seq_one_letter_code
_entity_poly.pdbx_strand_id
1 'polypeptide(L)' 'MAARCKVLRVTLVSGRGEELDPAPGRVLAIPPRTTYAALAEGIDRAFGRYDLGHLVQFEFGDRLVVTDEETIE' A
#
# COMPACT_ATOMS: atom_id res chain seq x y z
N MET A 1 -20.40 16.85 -10.35
CA MET A 1 -20.06 15.54 -10.93
C MET A 1 -19.32 14.75 -9.85
N ALA A 2 -19.85 13.61 -9.38
CA ALA A 2 -19.19 12.84 -8.33
C ALA A 2 -17.97 12.11 -8.90
N ALA A 3 -16.82 12.29 -8.26
CA ALA A 3 -15.59 11.57 -8.62
C ALA A 3 -15.78 10.06 -8.38
N ARG A 4 -15.42 9.22 -9.36
CA ARG A 4 -15.49 7.75 -9.21
C ARG A 4 -14.26 7.27 -8.44
N CYS A 5 -14.50 6.69 -7.27
CA CYS A 5 -13.48 5.95 -6.54
C CYS A 5 -13.24 4.56 -7.15
N LYS A 6 -12.00 4.07 -7.03
CA LYS A 6 -11.69 2.64 -7.20
C LYS A 6 -11.80 1.95 -5.83
N VAL A 7 -12.05 0.65 -5.81
CA VAL A 7 -12.03 -0.15 -4.58
C VAL A 7 -10.89 -1.14 -4.68
N LEU A 8 -10.02 -1.16 -3.67
CA LEU A 8 -8.91 -2.10 -3.57
C LEU A 8 -9.11 -2.99 -2.35
N ARG A 9 -8.81 -4.29 -2.52
CA ARG A 9 -8.63 -5.22 -1.41
C ARG A 9 -7.13 -5.37 -1.18
N VAL A 10 -6.71 -5.18 0.07
CA VAL A 10 -5.32 -5.30 0.49
C VAL A 10 -5.24 -6.35 1.58
N THR A 11 -4.26 -7.25 1.50
CA THR A 11 -4.04 -8.32 2.48
C THR A 11 -2.62 -8.20 3.01
N LEU A 12 -2.47 -8.19 4.33
CA LEU A 12 -1.17 -8.22 5.01
C LEU A 12 -0.74 -9.67 5.18
N VAL A 13 0.16 -10.13 4.31
CA VAL A 13 0.61 -11.53 4.27
C VAL A 13 1.74 -11.81 5.27
N SER A 14 2.55 -10.82 5.61
CA SER A 14 3.67 -10.96 6.53
C SER A 14 4.04 -9.63 7.18
N GLY A 15 4.82 -9.69 8.27
CA GLY A 15 5.35 -8.51 8.96
C GLY A 15 6.17 -8.90 10.18
N ARG A 16 7.16 -8.07 10.55
CA ARG A 16 8.05 -8.30 11.72
C ARG A 16 8.76 -9.66 11.72
N GLY A 17 9.05 -10.21 10.54
CA GLY A 17 9.69 -11.53 10.39
C GLY A 17 8.75 -12.72 10.51
N GLU A 18 7.44 -12.49 10.60
CA GLU A 18 6.41 -13.53 10.70
C GLU A 18 5.50 -13.53 9.46
N GLU A 19 5.09 -14.73 9.04
CA GLU A 19 4.00 -14.92 8.08
C GLU A 19 2.67 -14.94 8.84
N LEU A 20 1.66 -14.26 8.31
CA LEU A 20 0.36 -14.11 8.98
C LEU A 20 -0.66 -15.06 8.37
N ASP A 21 -1.10 -16.05 9.15
CA ASP A 21 -2.18 -16.97 8.78
C ASP A 21 -3.20 -17.09 9.95
N PRO A 22 -4.46 -16.62 9.78
CA PRO A 22 -5.01 -16.02 8.57
C PRO A 22 -4.52 -14.60 8.33
N ALA A 23 -4.16 -14.30 7.08
CA ALA A 23 -3.67 -12.98 6.68
C ALA A 23 -4.76 -11.88 6.83
N PRO A 24 -4.53 -10.83 7.62
CA PRO A 24 -5.50 -9.75 7.81
C PRO A 24 -5.77 -8.96 6.52
N GLY A 25 -7.05 -8.69 6.22
CA GLY A 25 -7.46 -7.94 5.03
C GLY A 25 -8.11 -6.58 5.32
N ARG A 26 -8.00 -5.64 4.38
CA ARG A 26 -8.69 -4.34 4.38
C ARG A 26 -9.27 -4.04 2.99
N VAL A 27 -10.40 -3.34 2.96
CA VAL A 27 -10.98 -2.81 1.71
C VAL A 27 -10.89 -1.30 1.77
N LEU A 28 -10.23 -0.71 0.77
CA LEU A 28 -9.97 0.72 0.69
C LEU A 28 -10.72 1.32 -0.49
N ALA A 29 -11.40 2.45 -0.27
CA ALA A 29 -11.92 3.31 -1.33
C ALA A 29 -10.83 4.30 -1.72
N ILE A 30 -10.42 4.29 -2.98
CA ILE A 30 -9.33 5.09 -3.52
C ILE A 30 -9.92 6.20 -4.39
N PRO A 31 -9.88 7.46 -3.95
CA PRO A 31 -10.28 8.60 -4.77
C PRO A 31 -9.50 8.66 -6.09
N PRO A 32 -10.04 9.34 -7.12
CA PRO A 32 -9.25 9.61 -8.31
C PRO A 32 -8.05 10.50 -7.95
N ARG A 33 -6.94 10.31 -8.68
CA ARG A 33 -5.67 11.05 -8.51
C ARG A 33 -4.92 10.78 -7.18
N THR A 34 -5.27 9.73 -6.44
CA THR A 34 -4.44 9.26 -5.32
C THR A 34 -3.05 8.89 -5.81
N THR A 35 -2.01 9.44 -5.18
CA THR A 35 -0.61 9.11 -5.45
C THR A 35 -0.21 7.80 -4.78
N TYR A 36 0.89 7.19 -5.21
CA TYR A 36 1.41 5.98 -4.57
C TYR A 36 1.84 6.23 -3.12
N ALA A 37 2.44 7.38 -2.83
CA ALA A 37 2.76 7.78 -1.45
C ALA A 37 1.50 7.87 -0.57
N ALA A 38 0.43 8.52 -1.05
CA ALA A 38 -0.83 8.61 -0.31
C ALA A 38 -1.53 7.25 -0.17
N LEU A 39 -1.38 6.36 -1.16
CA LEU A 39 -1.88 4.99 -1.08
C LEU A 39 -1.13 4.20 0.00
N ALA A 40 0.21 4.30 0.02
CA ALA A 40 1.06 3.64 1.02
C ALA A 40 0.69 4.08 2.44
N GLU A 41 0.63 5.38 2.69
CA GLU A 41 0.22 5.96 3.98
C GLU A 41 -1.18 5.50 4.39
N GLY A 42 -2.12 5.41 3.44
CA GLY A 42 -3.46 4.90 3.66
C GLY A 42 -3.49 3.41 4.05
N ILE A 43 -2.65 2.59 3.41
CA ILE A 43 -2.48 1.17 3.75
C ILE A 43 -1.91 1.02 5.16
N ASP A 44 -0.82 1.73 5.47
CA ASP A 44 -0.17 1.68 6.78
C ASP A 44 -1.14 2.03 7.91
N ARG A 45 -1.87 3.15 7.76
CA ARG A 45 -2.91 3.55 8.72
C ARG A 45 -4.01 2.50 8.86
N ALA A 46 -4.44 1.88 7.77
CA ALA A 46 -5.49 0.84 7.80
C ALA A 46 -5.06 -0.43 8.56
N PHE A 47 -3.75 -0.70 8.61
CA PHE A 47 -3.16 -1.79 9.41
C PHE A 47 -2.60 -1.33 10.76
N GLY A 48 -2.80 -0.07 11.15
CA GLY A 48 -2.38 0.47 12.45
C GLY A 48 -0.88 0.74 12.56
N ARG A 49 -0.18 0.87 11.44
CA ARG A 49 1.22 1.31 11.38
C ARG A 49 1.26 2.83 11.35
N TYR A 50 1.79 3.44 12.40
CA TYR A 50 1.81 4.90 12.57
C TYR A 50 3.20 5.53 12.43
N ASP A 51 4.24 4.69 12.37
CA ASP A 51 5.61 5.06 12.05
C ASP A 51 5.80 5.17 10.53
N LEU A 52 5.24 6.22 9.91
CA LEU A 52 5.10 6.37 8.45
C LEU A 52 6.41 6.74 7.70
N GLY A 53 7.59 6.56 8.31
CA GLY A 53 8.88 6.97 7.74
C GLY A 53 9.65 5.85 7.03
N HIS A 54 8.97 4.80 6.60
CA HIS A 54 9.61 3.65 5.94
C HIS A 54 9.59 3.82 4.43
N LEU A 55 10.59 3.24 3.77
CA LEU A 55 10.60 3.09 2.32
C LEU A 55 9.47 2.14 1.88
N VAL A 56 8.87 2.44 0.74
CA VAL A 56 7.74 1.73 0.18
C VAL A 56 8.01 1.43 -1.29
N GLN A 57 7.75 0.18 -1.66
CA GLN A 57 7.84 -0.29 -3.03
C GLN A 57 6.51 -0.92 -3.47
N PHE A 58 6.08 -0.58 -4.68
CA PHE A 58 4.98 -1.23 -5.39
C PHE A 58 5.52 -1.91 -6.65
N GLU A 59 5.23 -3.20 -6.79
CA GLU A 59 5.61 -4.00 -7.95
C GLU A 59 4.36 -4.42 -8.75
N PHE A 60 4.41 -4.23 -10.06
CA PHE A 60 3.31 -4.57 -10.97
C PHE A 60 3.75 -5.65 -11.97
N GLY A 61 3.91 -6.87 -11.45
CA GLY A 61 4.57 -7.95 -12.21
C GLY A 61 5.97 -7.53 -12.66
N ASP A 62 6.47 -8.14 -13.72
CA ASP A 62 7.88 -7.98 -14.12
C ASP A 62 8.19 -6.67 -14.89
N ARG A 63 7.30 -5.69 -14.91
CA ARG A 63 7.35 -4.57 -15.88
C ARG A 63 7.49 -3.19 -15.28
N LEU A 64 7.06 -2.98 -14.04
CA LEU A 64 7.05 -1.67 -13.42
C LEU A 64 7.21 -1.79 -11.91
N VAL A 65 8.18 -1.05 -11.41
CA VAL A 65 8.39 -0.82 -9.98
C VAL A 65 8.19 0.68 -9.72
N VAL A 66 7.43 1.01 -8.68
CA VAL A 66 7.33 2.36 -8.14
C VAL A 66 7.90 2.31 -6.74
N THR A 67 8.95 3.06 -6.48
CA THR A 67 9.66 3.06 -5.20
C THR A 67 10.16 4.45 -4.87
N ASP A 68 10.58 4.66 -3.63
CA ASP A 68 11.26 5.88 -3.20
C ASP A 68 12.62 6.04 -3.91
N GLU A 69 13.06 7.30 -4.05
CA GLU A 69 14.29 7.65 -4.76
C GLU A 69 15.51 6.97 -4.13
N GLU A 70 15.51 6.80 -2.81
CA GLU A 70 16.54 6.14 -2.02
C GLU A 70 16.71 4.64 -2.33
N THR A 71 15.76 4.04 -3.04
CA THR A 71 15.77 2.61 -3.41
C THR A 71 16.23 2.39 -4.86
N ILE A 72 16.49 3.46 -5.61
CA ILE A 72 16.98 3.37 -7.00
C ILE A 72 18.50 3.10 -6.97
N GLU A 73 18.92 1.98 -7.56
CA GLU A 73 20.34 1.64 -7.77
C GLU A 73 21.00 2.42 -8.91
#